data_AF-A0A914TAI0-F1
#
_entry.id   AF-A0A914TAI0-F1
#
_cell.length_a   1.000
_cell.length_b   1.000
_cell.length_c   1.000
_cell.angle_alpha   90.00
_cell.angle_beta   90.00
_cell.angle_gamma   90.00
#
_symmetry.space_group_name_H-M   'P 1'
#
loop_
_entity.id
_entity.type
_entity.pdbx_description
1 polymer ?
#
loop_
_entity_poly.entity_id
_entity_poly.type
_entity_poly.pdbx_seq_one_letter_code
_entity_poly.pdbx_strand_id
1 'polypeptide(L)'
;MSFAIVSIAIDRVRTVYRLMHIEKCGKVPGNSASQLVFVKRLIIATYIASAILSLPQFFAWKVIKGENFSQCTTIWHFERANNYQRNPNDTEMEVYPLERFYSFFHLLTVFWIPFLMLFFGYLYIVVYLFWYSLRPYSVSTGSPRLIKHSCEMDSNENLSIWNNTSPVSQLPRASIKSESLGTVPAWRIEMRSKMFHTSVQVITAYLICWMPYNILALAIFFHTEVQILISTHAEVLRIFIIFNTVINPFIYGFKLDCFC
;
A
#
# COMPACT_ATOMS: atom_id res chain seq x y z
N MET A 1 1.42 -7.95 7.57
CA MET A 1 1.41 -6.56 7.05
C MET A 1 1.76 -6.49 5.56
N SER A 2 2.76 -7.23 5.10
CA SER A 2 3.30 -7.09 3.75
C SER A 2 2.28 -7.37 2.63
N PHE A 3 1.39 -8.36 2.80
CA PHE A 3 0.30 -8.62 1.86
C PHE A 3 -0.71 -7.45 1.74
N ALA A 4 -0.95 -6.71 2.82
CA ALA A 4 -1.80 -5.53 2.78
C ALA A 4 -1.16 -4.41 1.94
N ILE A 5 0.17 -4.27 2.03
CA ILE A 5 0.92 -3.28 1.24
C ILE A 5 0.93 -3.67 -0.24
N VAL A 6 1.05 -4.96 -0.56
CA VAL A 6 0.86 -5.48 -1.93
C VAL A 6 -0.54 -5.13 -2.45
N SER A 7 -1.57 -5.31 -1.63
CA SER A 7 -2.94 -4.95 -1.98
C SER A 7 -3.11 -3.44 -2.24
N ILE A 8 -2.45 -2.59 -1.44
CA ILE A 8 -2.39 -1.14 -1.71
C ILE A 8 -1.73 -0.88 -3.06
N ALA A 9 -0.60 -1.54 -3.36
CA ALA A 9 0.11 -1.37 -4.63
C ALA A 9 -0.77 -1.76 -5.83
N ILE A 10 -1.42 -2.91 -5.76
CA ILE A 10 -2.34 -3.40 -6.80
C ILE A 10 -3.52 -2.44 -6.99
N ASP A 11 -4.10 -1.92 -5.90
CA ASP A 11 -5.16 -0.91 -5.97
C ASP A 11 -4.69 0.36 -6.70
N ARG A 12 -3.46 0.82 -6.41
CA ARG A 12 -2.89 2.00 -7.08
C ARG A 12 -2.65 1.78 -8.57
N VAL A 13 -2.01 0.68 -8.95
CA VAL A 13 -1.79 0.34 -10.37
C VAL A 13 -3.12 0.23 -11.11
N ARG A 14 -4.11 -0.44 -10.51
CA ARG A 14 -5.45 -0.58 -11.10
C ARG A 14 -6.17 0.75 -11.22
N THR A 15 -5.98 1.66 -10.25
CA THR A 15 -6.55 3.01 -10.31
C THR A 15 -5.98 3.78 -11.49
N VAL A 16 -4.65 3.79 -11.65
CA VAL A 16 -3.98 4.44 -12.79
C VAL A 16 -4.42 3.82 -14.12
N TYR A 17 -4.49 2.48 -14.20
CA TYR A 17 -4.98 1.78 -15.39
C TYR A 17 -6.42 2.16 -15.75
N ARG A 18 -7.31 2.29 -14.74
CA ARG A 18 -8.67 2.74 -14.99
C ARG A 18 -8.72 4.15 -15.53
N LEU A 19 -7.91 5.08 -15.01
CA LEU A 19 -7.83 6.45 -15.52
C LEU A 19 -7.42 6.48 -16.99
N MET A 20 -6.43 5.67 -17.37
CA MET A 20 -6.01 5.52 -18.76
C MET A 20 -7.15 5.08 -19.68
N HIS A 21 -7.95 4.10 -19.22
CA HIS A 21 -9.07 3.60 -20.01
C HIS A 21 -10.18 4.65 -20.18
N ILE A 22 -10.38 5.55 -19.20
CA ILE A 22 -11.33 6.67 -19.34
C ILE A 22 -10.87 7.60 -20.46
N GLU A 23 -9.59 7.98 -20.44
CA GLU A 23 -9.04 8.92 -21.41
C GLU A 23 -9.10 8.36 -22.84
N LYS A 24 -8.67 7.11 -23.04
CA LYS A 24 -8.65 6.49 -24.38
C LYS A 24 -10.04 6.26 -24.96
N CYS A 25 -11.02 5.90 -24.14
CA CYS A 25 -12.35 5.51 -24.62
C CYS A 25 -13.42 6.61 -24.46
N GLY A 26 -13.11 7.72 -23.78
CA GLY A 26 -14.07 8.78 -23.44
C GLY A 26 -15.23 8.33 -22.53
N LYS A 27 -15.27 7.06 -22.13
CA LYS A 27 -16.33 6.47 -21.31
C LYS A 27 -15.89 6.43 -19.85
N VAL A 28 -16.62 7.15 -19.01
CA VAL A 28 -16.48 7.03 -17.54
C VAL A 28 -16.87 5.61 -17.14
N PRO A 29 -15.99 4.83 -16.49
CA PRO A 29 -16.33 3.51 -15.99
C PRO A 29 -17.34 3.70 -14.85
N GLY A 30 -18.60 3.58 -15.21
CA GLY A 30 -19.72 3.65 -14.29
C GLY A 30 -19.84 2.34 -13.54
N ASN A 31 -19.11 2.19 -12.42
CA ASN A 31 -19.69 1.59 -11.22
C ASN A 31 -18.75 1.71 -10.00
N SER A 32 -19.00 2.67 -9.11
CA SER A 32 -18.31 2.73 -7.80
C SER A 32 -18.50 1.42 -7.01
N ALA A 33 -19.63 0.73 -7.20
CA ALA A 33 -19.89 -0.57 -6.57
C ALA A 33 -18.88 -1.64 -7.02
N SER A 34 -18.49 -1.66 -8.30
CA SER A 34 -17.50 -2.63 -8.80
C SER A 34 -16.11 -2.45 -8.18
N GLN A 35 -15.73 -1.21 -7.88
CA GLN A 35 -14.48 -0.90 -7.20
C GLN A 35 -14.52 -1.39 -5.75
N LEU A 36 -15.62 -1.14 -5.04
CA LEU A 36 -15.78 -1.59 -3.66
C LEU A 36 -15.77 -3.13 -3.57
N VAL A 37 -16.44 -3.83 -4.50
CA VAL A 37 -16.42 -5.30 -4.57
C VAL A 37 -15.02 -5.83 -4.82
N PHE A 38 -14.25 -5.20 -5.72
CA PHE A 38 -12.87 -5.57 -5.97
C PHE A 38 -12.01 -5.42 -4.72
N VAL A 39 -12.08 -4.27 -4.04
CA VAL A 39 -11.31 -4.02 -2.81
C VAL A 39 -11.69 -5.03 -1.72
N LYS A 40 -12.98 -5.33 -1.54
CA LYS A 40 -13.44 -6.37 -0.60
C LYS A 40 -12.84 -7.74 -0.91
N ARG A 41 -12.86 -8.17 -2.17
CA ARG A 41 -12.24 -9.44 -2.60
C ARG A 41 -10.74 -9.46 -2.37
N LEU A 42 -10.06 -8.34 -2.64
CA LEU A 42 -8.62 -8.20 -2.44
C LEU A 42 -8.23 -8.31 -0.96
N ILE A 43 -9.01 -7.69 -0.06
CA ILE A 43 -8.83 -7.79 1.39
C ILE A 43 -9.04 -9.24 1.86
N ILE A 44 -10.11 -9.91 1.42
CA ILE A 44 -10.36 -11.31 1.77
C ILE A 44 -9.20 -12.21 1.31
N ALA A 45 -8.76 -12.05 0.07
CA ALA A 45 -7.62 -12.79 -0.48
C ALA A 45 -6.34 -12.54 0.32
N THR A 46 -6.11 -11.30 0.76
CA THR A 46 -4.96 -10.92 1.61
C THR A 46 -4.98 -11.67 2.94
N TYR A 47 -6.14 -11.75 3.61
CA TYR A 47 -6.25 -12.48 4.88
C TYR A 47 -6.05 -13.98 4.70
N ILE A 48 -6.65 -14.58 3.66
CA ILE A 48 -6.48 -16.00 3.35
C ILE A 48 -5.01 -16.32 3.06
N ALA A 49 -4.36 -15.53 2.19
CA ALA A 49 -2.94 -15.72 1.86
C ALA A 49 -2.04 -15.56 3.09
N SER A 50 -2.33 -14.56 3.94
CA SER A 50 -1.58 -14.35 5.19
C SER A 50 -1.74 -15.54 6.13
N ALA A 51 -2.95 -16.07 6.30
CA ALA A 51 -3.21 -17.23 7.14
C ALA A 51 -2.43 -18.45 6.66
N ILE A 52 -2.56 -18.80 5.38
CA ILE A 52 -1.90 -19.96 4.77
C ILE A 52 -0.37 -19.87 4.91
N LEU A 53 0.22 -18.72 4.56
CA LEU A 53 1.67 -18.55 4.59
C LEU A 53 2.24 -18.44 6.01
N SER A 54 1.40 -18.13 7.00
CA SER A 54 1.77 -18.17 8.42
C SER A 54 1.66 -19.56 9.07
N LEU A 55 0.96 -20.52 8.47
CA LEU A 55 0.79 -21.87 9.04
C LEU A 55 2.10 -22.58 9.41
N PRO A 56 3.17 -22.55 8.58
CA PRO A 56 4.43 -23.19 8.94
C PRO A 56 5.02 -22.65 10.24
N GLN A 57 4.74 -21.39 10.60
CA GLN A 57 5.22 -20.79 11.83
C GLN A 57 4.62 -21.46 13.06
N PHE A 58 3.37 -21.93 13.00
CA PHE A 58 2.75 -22.60 14.14
C PHE A 58 3.47 -23.90 14.52
N PHE A 59 4.05 -24.59 13.54
CA PHE A 59 4.79 -25.83 13.75
C PHE A 59 6.27 -25.61 14.08
N ALA A 60 6.84 -24.48 13.67
CA ALA A 60 8.25 -24.17 13.89
C ALA A 60 8.57 -23.73 15.34
N TRP A 61 7.58 -23.24 16.09
CA TRP A 61 7.75 -22.68 17.42
C TRP A 61 7.27 -23.64 18.52
N LYS A 62 8.03 -23.71 19.62
CA LYS A 62 7.67 -24.50 20.79
C LYS A 62 8.03 -23.78 22.09
N VAL A 63 7.34 -24.15 23.16
CA VAL A 63 7.63 -23.66 24.51
C VAL A 63 8.57 -24.64 25.20
N ILE A 64 9.72 -24.14 25.65
CA ILE A 64 10.64 -24.88 26.52
C ILE A 64 10.39 -24.44 27.95
N LYS A 65 10.33 -25.39 28.88
CA LYS A 65 10.30 -25.15 30.31
C LYS A 65 11.68 -25.47 30.89
N GLY A 66 12.40 -24.45 31.32
CA GLY A 66 13.55 -24.60 32.21
C GLY A 66 13.11 -24.69 33.67
N GLU A 67 14.08 -24.79 34.59
CA GLU A 67 13.79 -24.92 36.03
C GLU A 67 12.99 -23.72 36.57
N ASN A 68 13.33 -22.49 36.15
CA ASN A 68 12.69 -21.26 36.63
C ASN A 68 12.17 -20.34 35.51
N PHE A 69 12.27 -20.75 34.25
CA PHE A 69 11.85 -19.93 33.12
C PHE A 69 11.13 -20.76 32.07
N SER A 70 10.22 -20.12 31.33
CA SER A 70 9.62 -20.70 30.13
C SER A 70 9.89 -19.78 28.96
N GLN A 71 10.46 -20.30 27.89
CA GLN A 71 10.79 -19.53 26.69
C GLN A 71 10.12 -20.13 25.47
N CYS A 72 9.51 -19.27 24.64
CA CYS A 72 9.06 -19.63 23.31
C CYS A 72 10.24 -19.47 22.35
N THR A 73 10.63 -20.55 21.68
CA THR A 73 11.74 -20.52 20.72
C THR A 73 11.46 -21.49 19.58
N THR A 74 12.27 -21.43 18.53
CA THR A 74 12.13 -22.35 17.41
C THR A 74 12.68 -23.73 17.76
N ILE A 75 12.18 -24.76 17.07
CA ILE A 75 12.66 -26.14 17.25
C ILE A 75 14.18 -26.24 17.07
N TRP A 76 14.73 -25.55 16.06
CA TRP A 76 16.16 -25.54 15.76
C TRP A 76 17.00 -24.84 16.83
N HIS A 77 16.50 -23.74 17.40
CA HIS A 77 17.19 -23.06 18.52
C HIS A 77 17.27 -23.95 19.76
N PHE A 78 16.22 -24.71 20.06
CA PHE A 78 16.26 -25.68 21.15
C PHE A 78 17.29 -26.77 20.90
N GLU A 79 17.32 -27.32 19.69
CA GLU A 79 18.22 -28.42 19.35
C GLU A 79 19.68 -27.99 19.48
N ARG A 80 19.99 -26.77 19.01
CA ARG A 80 21.31 -26.14 19.17
C ARG A 80 21.69 -25.95 20.64
N ALA A 81 20.76 -25.47 21.48
CA ALA A 81 21.00 -25.31 22.91
C ALA A 81 21.24 -26.65 23.62
N ASN A 82 20.46 -27.67 23.27
CA ASN A 82 20.58 -29.02 23.82
C ASN A 82 21.89 -29.72 23.39
N ASN A 83 22.30 -29.56 22.12
CA ASN A 83 23.57 -30.08 21.62
C ASN A 83 24.77 -29.40 22.31
N TYR A 84 24.72 -28.08 22.47
CA TYR A 84 25.74 -27.33 23.21
C TYR A 84 25.87 -27.79 24.68
N GLN A 85 24.75 -28.10 25.35
CA GLN A 85 24.77 -28.64 26.71
C GLN A 85 25.36 -30.06 26.78
N ARG A 86 25.12 -30.89 25.77
CA ARG A 86 25.60 -32.28 25.73
C ARG A 86 27.09 -32.37 25.37
N ASN A 87 27.52 -31.65 24.33
CA ASN A 87 28.88 -31.69 23.81
C ASN A 87 29.43 -30.26 23.63
N PRO A 88 30.00 -29.65 24.68
CA PRO A 88 30.49 -28.27 24.61
C PRO A 88 31.72 -28.08 23.69
N ASN A 89 32.43 -29.17 23.39
CA ASN A 89 33.61 -29.16 22.51
C ASN A 89 33.24 -29.35 21.03
N ASP A 90 32.00 -29.73 20.74
CA ASP A 90 31.50 -29.93 19.39
C ASP A 90 30.91 -28.60 18.89
N THR A 91 31.82 -27.72 18.47
CA THR A 91 31.47 -26.39 17.93
C THR A 91 31.06 -26.45 16.46
N GLU A 92 30.93 -27.65 15.88
CA GLU A 92 30.35 -27.80 14.56
C GLU A 92 28.87 -27.44 14.63
N MET A 93 28.59 -26.21 14.19
CA MET A 93 27.25 -25.71 13.99
C MET A 93 26.58 -26.60 12.92
N GLU A 94 25.95 -27.69 13.34
CA GLU A 94 25.13 -28.51 12.45
C GLU A 94 24.05 -27.60 11.86
N VAL A 95 24.25 -27.25 10.60
CA VAL A 95 23.34 -26.40 9.86
C VAL A 95 22.16 -27.26 9.45
N TYR A 96 21.02 -27.08 10.09
CA TYR A 96 19.79 -27.73 9.68
C TYR A 96 19.32 -27.16 8.33
N PRO A 97 19.30 -27.94 7.23
CA PRO A 97 18.90 -27.43 5.91
C PRO A 97 17.45 -26.93 5.89
N LEU A 98 16.60 -27.53 6.73
CA LEU A 98 15.21 -27.12 6.94
C LEU A 98 15.08 -25.71 7.56
N GLU A 99 15.95 -25.35 8.51
CA GLU A 99 15.97 -24.01 9.12
C GLU A 99 16.28 -22.96 8.06
N ARG A 100 17.28 -23.23 7.20
CA ARG A 100 17.67 -22.34 6.10
C ARG A 100 16.56 -22.19 5.08
N PHE A 101 15.95 -23.29 4.65
CA PHE A 101 14.86 -23.25 3.68
C PHE A 101 13.64 -22.48 4.21
N TYR A 102 13.22 -22.77 5.44
CA TYR A 102 12.13 -22.07 6.10
C TYR A 102 12.41 -20.57 6.24
N SER A 103 13.61 -20.22 6.72
CA SER A 103 14.00 -18.82 6.94
C SER A 103 14.08 -18.05 5.61
N PHE A 104 14.61 -18.67 4.55
CA PHE A 104 14.67 -18.08 3.22
C PHE A 104 13.26 -17.85 2.64
N PHE A 105 12.39 -18.85 2.71
CA PHE A 105 11.01 -18.74 2.23
C PHE A 105 10.23 -17.67 3.02
N HIS A 106 10.40 -17.64 4.34
CA HIS A 106 9.81 -16.63 5.20
C HIS A 106 10.28 -15.22 4.82
N LEU A 107 11.60 -15.03 4.63
CA LEU A 107 12.19 -13.75 4.21
C LEU A 107 11.65 -13.30 2.84
N LEU A 108 11.53 -14.24 1.90
CA LEU A 108 11.05 -13.99 0.55
C LEU A 108 9.57 -13.56 0.56
N THR A 109 8.72 -14.30 1.26
CA THR A 109 7.27 -14.05 1.29
C THR A 109 6.89 -12.82 2.11
N VAL A 110 7.59 -12.57 3.21
CA VAL A 110 7.27 -11.45 4.10
C VAL A 110 7.88 -10.15 3.62
N PHE A 111 9.02 -10.14 2.95
CA PHE A 111 9.66 -8.88 2.55
C PHE A 111 9.91 -8.74 1.06
N TRP A 112 10.67 -9.66 0.46
CA TRP A 112 11.22 -9.46 -0.89
C TRP A 112 10.18 -9.55 -2.01
N ILE A 113 9.24 -10.50 -1.97
CA ILE A 113 8.14 -10.56 -2.95
C ILE A 113 7.28 -9.28 -2.86
N PRO A 114 6.79 -8.88 -1.66
CA PRO A 114 6.09 -7.61 -1.51
C PRO A 114 6.89 -6.40 -2.03
N PHE A 115 8.19 -6.34 -1.71
CA PHE A 115 9.08 -5.29 -2.17
C PHE A 115 9.19 -5.24 -3.70
N LEU A 116 9.41 -6.38 -4.35
CA LEU A 116 9.51 -6.46 -5.81
C LEU A 116 8.19 -6.07 -6.49
N MET A 117 7.06 -6.57 -5.97
CA MET A 117 5.73 -6.19 -6.48
C MET A 117 5.49 -4.69 -6.36
N LEU A 118 5.90 -4.07 -5.25
CA LEU A 118 5.88 -2.63 -5.08
C LEU A 118 6.79 -1.93 -6.09
N PHE A 119 8.05 -2.33 -6.16
CA PHE A 119 9.04 -1.71 -7.04
C PHE A 119 8.57 -1.71 -8.49
N PHE A 120 8.16 -2.86 -9.02
CA PHE A 120 7.65 -2.96 -10.39
C PHE A 120 6.32 -2.22 -10.58
N GLY A 121 5.41 -2.28 -9.59
CA GLY A 121 4.14 -1.56 -9.65
C GLY A 121 4.32 -0.04 -9.71
N TYR A 122 5.21 0.52 -8.91
CA TYR A 122 5.51 1.95 -8.90
C TYR A 122 6.39 2.38 -10.07
N LEU A 123 7.36 1.55 -10.49
CA LEU A 123 8.12 1.79 -11.72
C LEU A 123 7.19 1.90 -12.93
N TYR A 124 6.21 0.99 -13.04
CA TYR A 124 5.17 1.04 -14.07
C TYR A 124 4.39 2.36 -14.02
N ILE A 125 3.95 2.81 -12.83
CA ILE A 125 3.22 4.07 -12.66
C ILE A 125 4.09 5.26 -13.10
N VAL A 126 5.36 5.33 -12.65
CA VAL A 126 6.27 6.45 -12.96
C VAL A 126 6.58 6.51 -14.45
N VAL A 127 7.00 5.38 -15.04
CA VAL A 127 7.27 5.29 -16.48
C VAL A 127 6.04 5.74 -17.24
N TYR A 128 4.86 5.25 -16.88
CA TYR A 128 3.61 5.66 -17.52
C TYR A 128 3.34 7.17 -17.40
N LEU A 129 3.44 7.75 -16.21
CA LEU A 129 3.23 9.18 -16.00
C LEU A 129 4.25 10.04 -16.76
N PHE A 130 5.49 9.55 -16.87
CA PHE A 130 6.52 10.20 -17.67
C PHE A 130 6.18 10.17 -19.16
N TRP A 131 5.84 9.00 -19.71
CA TRP A 131 5.37 8.88 -21.09
C TRP A 131 4.12 9.73 -21.37
N TYR A 132 3.22 9.83 -20.39
CA TYR A 132 2.06 10.70 -20.47
C TYR A 132 2.44 12.18 -20.53
N SER A 133 3.34 12.63 -19.66
CA SER A 133 3.83 14.02 -19.64
C SER A 133 4.57 14.40 -20.92
N LEU A 134 5.14 13.43 -21.63
CA LEU A 134 5.82 13.64 -22.91
C LEU A 134 4.88 13.65 -24.11
N ARG A 135 3.61 13.24 -23.95
CA ARG A 135 2.64 13.26 -25.06
C ARG A 135 2.29 14.71 -25.36
N PRO A 136 2.66 15.27 -26.53
CA PRO A 136 2.31 16.64 -26.86
C PRO A 136 0.79 16.76 -26.87
N TYR A 137 0.27 17.71 -26.08
CA TYR A 137 -1.15 18.04 -26.06
C TYR A 137 -1.49 18.60 -27.44
N SER A 138 -1.97 17.74 -28.35
CA SER A 138 -2.50 18.21 -29.62
C SER A 138 -3.78 18.96 -29.27
N VAL A 139 -3.67 20.30 -29.21
CA VAL A 139 -4.83 21.19 -29.27
C VAL A 139 -5.51 20.89 -30.61
N SER A 140 -6.43 19.94 -30.60
CA SER A 140 -7.47 19.91 -31.62
C SER A 140 -8.23 21.21 -31.45
N THR A 141 -8.10 22.08 -32.44
CA THR A 141 -8.83 23.33 -32.60
C THR A 141 -10.32 23.12 -32.38
N GLY A 142 -10.73 23.31 -31.14
CA GLY A 142 -12.10 23.33 -30.67
C GLY A 142 -12.14 24.26 -29.46
N SER A 143 -12.12 25.56 -29.74
CA SER A 143 -12.41 26.72 -28.87
C SER A 143 -11.92 26.67 -27.41
N PRO A 144 -10.98 27.55 -26.98
CA PRO A 144 -10.51 27.56 -25.60
C PRO A 144 -11.59 28.15 -24.69
N ARG A 145 -12.35 27.29 -23.98
CA ARG A 145 -12.95 27.70 -22.71
C ARG A 145 -11.86 27.72 -21.65
N LEU A 146 -11.27 28.89 -21.52
CA LEU A 146 -10.43 29.33 -20.42
C LEU A 146 -11.22 29.20 -19.10
N ILE A 147 -11.19 28.02 -18.45
CA ILE A 147 -11.58 27.91 -17.04
C ILE A 147 -10.39 28.40 -16.22
N LYS A 148 -10.27 29.72 -16.16
CA LYS A 148 -9.43 30.43 -15.22
C LYS A 148 -10.01 30.18 -13.82
N HIS A 149 -9.34 29.36 -13.05
CA HIS A 149 -9.62 29.16 -11.63
C HIS A 149 -9.20 30.43 -10.88
N SER A 150 -10.16 31.26 -10.47
CA SER A 150 -9.97 32.30 -9.45
C SER A 150 -11.24 32.36 -8.59
N CYS A 151 -10.99 32.41 -7.29
CA CYS A 151 -11.92 32.24 -6.18
C CYS A 151 -13.00 33.32 -6.11
N GLU A 152 -14.17 32.97 -5.55
CA GLU A 152 -15.00 33.94 -4.82
C GLU A 152 -15.73 33.20 -3.68
N MET A 153 -15.33 33.51 -2.45
CA MET A 153 -16.19 33.36 -1.27
C MET A 153 -17.16 34.53 -1.33
N ASP A 154 -18.45 34.27 -1.40
CA ASP A 154 -19.46 35.27 -1.06
C ASP A 154 -20.40 34.73 0.01
N SER A 155 -20.23 35.31 1.19
CA SER A 155 -21.16 35.34 2.30
C SER A 155 -22.25 36.38 2.02
N ASN A 156 -23.52 35.95 2.16
CA ASN A 156 -24.71 36.73 2.52
C ASN A 156 -24.95 38.12 1.87
N GLU A 157 -26.09 38.28 1.19
CA GLU A 157 -27.22 39.06 1.74
C GLU A 157 -28.49 38.96 0.89
N ASN A 158 -29.62 39.03 1.59
CA ASN A 158 -30.99 39.00 1.07
C ASN A 158 -31.32 40.25 0.25
N LEU A 159 -32.01 40.09 -0.89
CA LEU A 159 -33.00 41.09 -1.31
C LEU A 159 -34.10 40.47 -2.19
N SER A 160 -35.24 40.25 -1.56
CA SER A 160 -36.56 40.08 -2.18
C SER A 160 -36.97 41.32 -2.99
N ILE A 161 -37.83 41.16 -4.01
CA ILE A 161 -39.06 41.95 -4.29
C ILE A 161 -39.39 42.01 -5.80
N TRP A 162 -40.52 41.35 -6.14
CA TRP A 162 -41.54 41.66 -7.15
C TRP A 162 -41.16 42.06 -8.60
N ASN A 163 -41.68 41.28 -9.57
CA ASN A 163 -42.69 41.81 -10.50
C ASN A 163 -43.49 40.70 -11.23
N ASN A 164 -44.78 40.99 -11.37
CA ASN A 164 -45.88 40.14 -11.85
C ASN A 164 -46.08 40.18 -13.39
N THR A 165 -47.06 39.34 -13.82
CA THR A 165 -48.03 39.49 -14.93
C THR A 165 -47.75 38.87 -16.32
N SER A 166 -48.72 38.02 -16.73
CA SER A 166 -48.88 37.14 -17.92
C SER A 166 -49.36 37.89 -19.20
N PRO A 167 -49.81 37.25 -20.34
CA PRO A 167 -49.64 35.90 -20.92
C PRO A 167 -49.35 35.90 -22.48
N VAL A 168 -49.23 34.69 -23.08
CA VAL A 168 -49.37 34.33 -24.53
C VAL A 168 -48.18 34.55 -25.50
N SER A 169 -47.57 33.45 -25.96
CA SER A 169 -47.53 33.03 -27.38
C SER A 169 -46.69 31.75 -27.56
N GLN A 170 -47.15 30.90 -28.47
CA GLN A 170 -46.68 29.54 -28.73
C GLN A 170 -45.37 29.53 -29.55
N LEU A 171 -44.43 28.65 -29.19
CA LEU A 171 -43.45 28.07 -30.11
C LEU A 171 -43.08 26.67 -29.60
N PRO A 172 -42.89 25.64 -30.46
CA PRO A 172 -42.56 24.30 -30.01
C PRO A 172 -41.11 24.28 -29.51
N ARG A 173 -40.94 24.26 -28.18
CA ARG A 173 -39.63 24.09 -27.55
C ARG A 173 -39.20 22.64 -27.74
N ALA A 174 -38.32 22.43 -28.73
CA ALA A 174 -37.52 21.22 -28.85
C ALA A 174 -36.91 20.89 -27.48
N SER A 175 -37.25 19.71 -26.96
CA SER A 175 -36.63 19.10 -25.80
C SER A 175 -35.16 18.82 -26.14
N ILE A 176 -34.30 19.81 -25.95
CA ILE A 176 -32.86 19.57 -25.79
C ILE A 176 -32.74 18.83 -24.46
N LYS A 177 -32.69 17.50 -24.52
CA LYS A 177 -32.12 16.69 -23.46
C LYS A 177 -30.70 17.20 -23.29
N SER A 178 -30.48 18.02 -22.28
CA SER A 178 -29.17 18.36 -21.76
C SER A 178 -28.51 17.05 -21.34
N GLU A 179 -27.78 16.45 -22.28
CA GLU A 179 -26.84 15.37 -22.00
C GLU A 179 -25.83 15.94 -21.00
N SER A 180 -25.97 15.52 -19.74
CA SER A 180 -25.07 15.91 -18.67
C SER A 180 -23.68 15.37 -19.00
N LEU A 181 -22.87 16.19 -19.67
CA LEU A 181 -21.46 15.93 -19.89
C LEU A 181 -20.83 15.87 -18.50
N GLY A 182 -20.62 14.64 -18.01
CA GLY A 182 -20.21 14.37 -16.64
C GLY A 182 -18.85 14.98 -16.34
N THR A 183 -18.84 16.22 -15.89
CA THR A 183 -17.69 16.86 -15.29
C THR A 183 -17.26 16.03 -14.10
N VAL A 184 -16.11 15.37 -14.23
CA VAL A 184 -15.48 14.65 -13.13
C VAL A 184 -15.27 15.68 -12.00
N PRO A 185 -15.90 15.52 -10.84
CA PRO A 185 -15.85 16.55 -9.82
C PRO A 185 -14.41 16.76 -9.33
N ALA A 186 -14.00 18.02 -9.13
CA ALA A 186 -12.67 18.38 -8.66
C ALA A 186 -12.27 17.65 -7.35
N TRP A 187 -13.24 17.35 -6.49
CA TRP A 187 -13.03 16.55 -5.28
C TRP A 187 -12.45 15.16 -5.55
N ARG A 188 -12.75 14.53 -6.71
CA ARG A 188 -12.17 13.23 -7.07
C ARG A 188 -10.68 13.31 -7.42
N ILE A 189 -10.20 14.43 -7.96
CA ILE A 189 -8.79 14.63 -8.31
C ILE A 189 -8.00 14.89 -7.03
N GLU A 190 -8.54 15.73 -6.15
CA GLU A 190 -7.97 16.06 -4.84
C GLU A 190 -7.87 14.83 -3.92
N MET A 191 -8.93 14.00 -3.85
CA MET A 191 -8.89 12.74 -3.10
C MET A 191 -7.81 11.78 -3.63
N ARG A 192 -7.52 11.80 -4.94
CA ARG A 192 -6.53 10.90 -5.56
C ARG A 192 -5.09 11.30 -5.24
N SER A 193 -4.79 12.60 -5.24
CA SER A 193 -3.48 13.12 -4.80
C SER A 193 -3.21 12.76 -3.33
N LYS A 194 -4.19 12.99 -2.47
CA LYS A 194 -4.15 12.64 -1.04
C LYS A 194 -3.97 11.14 -0.80
N MET A 195 -4.69 10.31 -1.56
CA MET A 195 -4.56 8.85 -1.52
C MET A 195 -3.17 8.37 -1.95
N PHE A 196 -2.57 9.01 -2.96
CA PHE A 196 -1.21 8.69 -3.40
C PHE A 196 -0.18 9.03 -2.33
N HIS A 197 -0.27 10.22 -1.71
CA HIS A 197 0.63 10.62 -0.63
C HIS A 197 0.59 9.66 0.56
N THR A 198 -0.61 9.26 1.01
CA THR A 198 -0.74 8.26 2.09
C THR A 198 -0.07 6.94 1.71
N SER A 199 -0.27 6.45 0.49
CA SER A 199 0.34 5.19 0.05
C SER A 199 1.86 5.26 0.00
N VAL A 200 2.43 6.37 -0.46
CA VAL A 200 3.88 6.60 -0.43
C VAL A 200 4.39 6.59 1.01
N GLN A 201 3.73 7.30 1.94
CA GLN A 201 4.10 7.31 3.35
C GLN A 201 4.11 5.90 3.97
N VAL A 202 3.07 5.10 3.70
CA VAL A 202 2.98 3.71 4.18
C VAL A 202 4.13 2.86 3.63
N ILE A 203 4.46 3.02 2.35
CA ILE A 203 5.54 2.26 1.72
C ILE A 203 6.89 2.68 2.26
N THR A 204 7.15 3.98 2.38
CA THR A 204 8.40 4.51 2.94
C THR A 204 8.60 4.02 4.37
N ALA A 205 7.56 4.09 5.21
CA ALA A 205 7.63 3.57 6.58
C ALA A 205 7.93 2.07 6.61
N TYR A 206 7.29 1.29 5.73
CA TYR A 206 7.56 -0.13 5.59
C TYR A 206 9.02 -0.41 5.20
N LEU A 207 9.56 0.30 4.19
CA LEU A 207 10.95 0.12 3.77
C LEU A 207 11.93 0.48 4.89
N ILE A 208 11.76 1.63 5.53
CA ILE A 208 12.67 2.08 6.61
C ILE A 208 12.66 1.09 7.78
N CYS A 209 11.49 0.58 8.16
CA CYS A 209 11.36 -0.30 9.32
C CYS A 209 11.81 -1.75 9.02
N TRP A 210 11.61 -2.24 7.79
CA TRP A 210 11.87 -3.64 7.46
C TRP A 210 13.20 -3.85 6.72
N MET A 211 13.61 -2.94 5.84
CA MET A 211 14.79 -3.12 4.99
C MET A 211 16.09 -3.36 5.76
N PRO A 212 16.42 -2.61 6.85
CA PRO A 212 17.68 -2.83 7.57
C PRO A 212 17.81 -4.25 8.10
N TYR A 213 16.75 -4.77 8.72
CA TYR A 213 16.71 -6.14 9.22
C TYR A 213 16.78 -7.17 8.10
N ASN A 214 16.05 -6.98 7.00
CA ASN A 214 15.96 -7.97 5.93
C ASN A 214 17.25 -8.04 5.09
N ILE A 215 17.95 -6.93 4.90
CA ILE A 215 19.30 -6.91 4.28
C ILE A 215 20.28 -7.69 5.16
N LEU A 216 20.21 -7.47 6.47
CA LEU A 216 21.05 -8.15 7.44
C LEU A 216 20.82 -9.66 7.44
N ALA A 217 19.55 -10.06 7.50
CA ALA A 217 19.15 -11.46 7.45
C ALA A 217 19.63 -12.14 6.16
N LEU A 218 19.59 -11.43 5.03
CA LEU A 218 20.11 -11.91 3.75
C LEU A 218 21.64 -12.01 3.77
N ALA A 219 22.35 -11.04 4.33
CA ALA A 219 23.82 -11.02 4.40
C ALA A 219 24.38 -12.22 5.19
N ILE A 220 23.68 -12.64 6.24
CA ILE A 220 24.02 -13.83 7.04
C ILE A 220 23.99 -15.13 6.21
N PHE A 221 23.15 -15.20 5.16
CA PHE A 221 23.15 -16.37 4.26
C PHE A 221 24.38 -16.44 3.34
N PHE A 222 24.99 -15.30 3.01
CA PHE A 222 26.09 -15.24 2.05
C PHE A 222 27.48 -15.30 2.70
N HIS A 223 27.63 -14.80 3.93
CA HIS A 223 28.93 -14.77 4.61
C HIS A 223 28.84 -15.16 6.09
N THR A 224 29.48 -16.27 6.47
CA THR A 224 29.53 -16.79 7.84
C THR A 224 30.31 -15.87 8.80
N GLU A 225 31.37 -15.20 8.32
CA GLU A 225 32.18 -14.24 9.09
C GLU A 225 31.35 -13.01 9.52
N VAL A 226 30.48 -12.56 8.62
CA VAL A 226 29.60 -11.40 8.83
C VAL A 226 28.54 -11.69 9.89
N GLN A 227 28.15 -12.97 10.05
CA GLN A 227 27.17 -13.42 11.04
C GLN A 227 27.61 -13.14 12.49
N ILE A 228 28.90 -13.31 12.81
CA ILE A 228 29.42 -13.19 14.18
C ILE A 228 29.45 -11.73 14.62
N LEU A 229 29.95 -10.83 13.77
CA LEU A 229 30.01 -9.40 14.05
C LEU A 229 28.62 -8.76 14.19
N ILE A 230 27.66 -9.28 13.43
CA ILE A 230 26.32 -8.72 13.31
C ILE A 230 25.38 -9.19 14.42
N SER A 231 25.55 -10.41 14.94
CA SER A 231 24.71 -10.99 15.99
C SER A 231 24.58 -10.07 17.22
N THR A 232 25.62 -9.30 17.56
CA THR A 232 25.63 -8.40 18.73
C THR A 232 24.81 -7.12 18.53
N HIS A 233 24.74 -6.58 17.31
CA HIS A 233 24.04 -5.32 17.01
C HIS A 233 22.70 -5.51 16.29
N ALA A 234 22.43 -6.72 15.77
CA ALA A 234 21.22 -7.07 15.03
C ALA A 234 19.94 -7.01 15.87
N GLU A 235 20.03 -7.18 17.18
CA GLU A 235 18.84 -7.16 18.06
C GLU A 235 18.14 -5.80 18.05
N VAL A 236 18.90 -4.70 17.94
CA VAL A 236 18.31 -3.34 17.81
C VAL A 236 17.53 -3.21 16.50
N LEU A 237 17.98 -3.85 15.42
CA LEU A 237 17.31 -3.83 14.13
C LEU A 237 15.96 -4.56 14.15
N ARG A 238 15.78 -5.56 15.01
CA ARG A 238 14.47 -6.20 15.21
C ARG A 238 13.44 -5.24 15.83
N ILE A 239 13.88 -4.28 16.64
CA ILE A 239 13.00 -3.28 17.26
C ILE A 239 12.37 -2.38 16.18
N PHE A 240 13.10 -2.05 15.11
CA PHE A 240 12.58 -1.26 13.98
C PHE A 240 11.36 -1.93 13.31
N ILE A 241 11.30 -3.25 13.26
CA ILE A 241 10.13 -3.97 12.73
C ILE A 241 8.89 -3.70 13.59
N ILE A 242 9.06 -3.65 14.90
CA ILE A 242 7.98 -3.36 15.86
C ILE A 242 7.50 -1.92 15.70
N PHE A 243 8.42 -0.96 15.49
CA PHE A 243 8.07 0.45 15.24
C PHE A 243 7.11 0.65 14.06
N ASN A 244 7.15 -0.20 13.03
CA ASN A 244 6.20 -0.15 11.92
C ASN A 244 4.73 -0.24 12.39
N THR A 245 4.46 -1.01 13.44
CA THR A 245 3.11 -1.15 14.01
C THR A 245 2.63 0.13 14.68
N VAL A 246 3.56 0.89 15.28
CA VAL A 246 3.32 2.17 15.96
C VAL A 246 3.15 3.31 14.95
N ILE A 247 3.92 3.30 13.86
CA ILE A 247 3.89 4.35 12.84
C ILE A 247 2.57 4.33 12.04
N ASN A 248 1.99 3.15 11.81
CA ASN A 248 0.77 3.01 10.99
C ASN A 248 -0.41 3.87 11.49
N PRO A 249 -0.83 3.82 12.76
CA PRO A 249 -1.86 4.72 13.30
C PRO A 249 -1.57 6.20 13.06
N PHE A 250 -0.31 6.63 13.11
CA PHE A 250 0.04 8.04 12.86
C PHE A 250 -0.10 8.41 11.38
N ILE A 251 0.25 7.50 10.46
CA ILE A 251 0.06 7.72 9.02
C ILE A 251 -1.44 7.87 8.66
N TYR A 252 -2.30 7.07 9.30
CA TYR A 252 -3.75 7.09 9.02
C TYR A 252 -4.51 8.11 9.88
N GLY A 253 -4.07 8.34 11.12
CA GLY A 253 -4.80 9.05 12.17
C GLY A 253 -4.50 10.55 12.26
N PHE A 254 -3.30 11.02 11.91
CA PHE A 254 -3.00 12.46 11.87
C PHE A 254 -3.64 13.19 10.67
N LYS A 255 -4.68 12.62 10.07
CA LYS A 255 -5.49 13.26 9.02
C LYS A 255 -6.89 13.65 9.50
N LEU A 256 -7.10 13.68 10.83
CA LEU A 256 -8.34 14.10 11.47
C LEU A 256 -8.46 15.63 11.68
N ASP A 257 -7.79 16.46 10.87
CA ASP A 257 -8.01 17.91 10.84
C ASP A 257 -9.26 18.30 10.02
N CYS A 258 -10.35 17.54 10.14
CA CYS A 258 -11.65 17.92 9.61
C CYS A 258 -12.80 17.34 10.45
N PHE A 259 -12.69 17.50 11.77
CA PHE A 259 -13.83 17.50 12.69
C PHE A 259 -13.81 18.85 13.44
N CYS A 260 -14.15 19.91 12.71
CA CYS A 260 -14.71 21.16 13.21
C CYS A 260 -15.73 21.64 12.18
#